data_AF-A0A1J5IJJ7-F1
#
_entry.id   AF-A0A1J5IJJ7-F1
#
_cell.length_a   1.000
_cell.length_b   1.000
_cell.length_c   1.000
_cell.angle_alpha   90.00
_cell.angle_beta   90.00
_cell.angle_gamma   90.00
#
_symmetry.space_group_name_H-M   'P 1'
#
loop_
_entity.id
_entity.type
_entity.pdbx_description
1 polymer ?
#
loop_
_entity_poly.entity_id
_entity_poly.type
_entity_poly.pdbx_seq_one_letter_code
_entity_poly.pdbx_strand_id
1 'polypeptide(L)'
;MVLICSRFLPSVEMTLLAVFQRSPNKKLVYPGMLKLTEKVKIERDRELDKTFMEEGMFKSPLKVRLKNGKDYEITSTCKGFSHNPLTEGETDHKFDALTSGVCDEEKRAQIKRELKNLEEIKSISALIRNW
;
A
#
# COMPACT_ATOMS: atom_id res chain seq x y z
N MET A 1 15.91 2.06 14.67
CA MET A 1 15.72 3.51 14.53
C MET A 1 14.87 3.73 13.30
N VAL A 2 13.59 3.39 13.39
CA VAL A 2 12.72 3.27 12.21
C VAL A 2 12.31 4.67 11.75
N LEU A 3 12.91 5.19 10.68
CA LEU A 3 12.45 6.40 9.97
C LEU A 3 11.18 6.05 9.18
N ILE A 4 10.11 6.83 9.37
CA ILE A 4 8.91 6.80 8.53
C ILE A 4 8.56 8.27 8.25
N CYS A 5 8.82 8.76 7.05
CA CYS A 5 8.55 10.17 6.71
C CYS A 5 7.05 10.45 6.77
N SER A 6 6.63 11.42 7.59
CA SER A 6 5.22 11.75 7.82
C SER A 6 4.90 13.22 7.47
N ARG A 7 3.99 13.37 6.49
CA ARG A 7 3.14 14.53 6.12
C ARG A 7 3.79 15.60 5.22
N PHE A 8 3.19 15.99 4.09
CA PHE A 8 1.93 16.75 4.04
C PHE A 8 1.20 16.70 2.66
N LEU A 9 -0.10 16.40 2.67
CA LEU A 9 -1.13 17.02 1.83
C LEU A 9 -2.06 17.79 2.80
N PRO A 10 -2.50 19.02 2.49
CA PRO A 10 -3.33 19.78 3.42
C PRO A 10 -4.76 19.22 3.42
N SER A 11 -5.36 19.08 4.61
CA SER A 11 -6.80 18.83 4.85
C SER A 11 -7.33 17.38 4.93
N VAL A 12 -6.53 16.35 5.22
CA VAL A 12 -7.09 15.05 5.66
C VAL A 12 -6.18 14.43 6.72
N GLU A 13 -6.78 14.01 7.84
CA GLU A 13 -6.15 13.14 8.83
C GLU A 13 -5.57 11.90 8.15
N MET A 14 -4.28 11.93 7.79
CA MET A 14 -3.54 10.75 7.36
C MET A 14 -3.22 9.87 8.57
N THR A 15 -4.26 9.20 9.03
CA THR A 15 -4.16 8.02 9.89
C THR A 15 -3.55 6.91 9.06
N LEU A 16 -2.30 6.54 9.33
CA LEU A 16 -1.71 5.20 9.13
C LEU A 16 -2.44 4.28 8.12
N LEU A 17 -2.51 4.68 6.85
CA LEU A 17 -3.37 4.01 5.86
C LEU A 17 -2.76 2.72 5.26
N ALA A 18 -1.58 2.29 5.74
CA ALA A 18 -1.03 0.97 5.45
C ALA A 18 -1.54 -0.15 6.40
N VAL A 19 -2.50 0.15 7.30
CA VAL A 19 -3.11 -0.83 8.23
C VAL A 19 -4.52 -1.24 7.79
N PHE A 20 -4.98 -0.84 6.60
CA PHE A 20 -6.38 -1.00 6.20
C PHE A 20 -6.85 -2.45 5.96
N GLN A 21 -5.96 -3.44 5.86
CA GLN A 21 -6.34 -4.87 5.85
C GLN A 21 -6.16 -5.57 7.21
N ARG A 22 -5.75 -4.85 8.26
CA ARG A 22 -5.29 -5.44 9.54
C ARG A 22 -6.02 -4.91 10.77
N SER A 23 -7.30 -4.53 10.66
CA SER A 23 -8.11 -4.14 11.82
C SER A 23 -9.49 -4.78 11.84
N PRO A 24 -9.68 -5.76 12.73
CA PRO A 24 -10.66 -5.65 13.78
C PRO A 24 -9.88 -5.39 15.07
N ASN A 25 -9.94 -4.15 15.58
CA ASN A 25 -9.51 -3.54 16.87
C ASN A 25 -8.59 -4.29 17.88
N LYS A 26 -8.60 -5.62 17.96
CA LYS A 26 -7.87 -6.45 18.92
C LYS A 26 -6.35 -6.52 18.70
N LYS A 27 -5.84 -6.31 17.48
CA LYS A 27 -4.39 -6.40 17.21
C LYS A 27 -3.62 -5.09 17.40
N LEU A 28 -4.31 -3.96 17.46
CA LEU A 28 -3.67 -2.64 17.65
C LEU A 28 -3.13 -2.42 19.08
N VAL A 29 -3.56 -3.24 20.03
CA VAL A 29 -3.17 -3.15 21.45
C VAL A 29 -2.21 -4.30 21.84
N TYR A 30 -1.63 -5.02 20.88
CA TYR A 30 -0.69 -6.09 21.18
C TYR A 30 0.53 -5.53 21.92
N PRO A 31 0.87 -5.99 23.15
CA PRO A 31 1.93 -5.39 23.96
C PRO A 31 3.30 -5.37 23.30
N GLY A 32 3.60 -6.38 22.48
CA GLY A 32 4.85 -6.43 21.72
C GLY A 32 4.94 -5.35 20.64
N MET A 33 3.81 -4.93 20.07
CA MET A 33 3.76 -3.86 19.07
C MET A 33 3.97 -2.49 19.73
N LEU A 34 3.32 -2.24 20.86
CA LEU A 34 3.49 -0.99 21.63
C LEU A 34 4.96 -0.75 22.02
N LYS A 35 5.64 -1.79 22.52
CA LYS A 35 7.09 -1.75 22.83
C LYS A 35 8.00 -1.49 21.64
N LEU A 36 7.55 -1.79 20.42
CA LEU A 36 8.30 -1.47 19.20
C LEU A 36 8.05 -0.03 18.78
N THR A 37 6.80 0.45 18.87
CA THR A 37 6.42 1.82 18.55
C THR A 37 7.21 2.84 19.38
N GLU A 38 7.45 2.56 20.66
CA GLU A 38 8.29 3.41 21.55
C GLU A 38 9.73 3.61 21.04
N LYS A 39 10.21 2.75 20.13
CA LYS A 39 11.57 2.78 19.57
C LYS A 39 11.63 3.37 18.15
N VAL A 40 10.48 3.72 17.59
CA VAL A 40 10.36 4.35 16.27
C VAL A 40 10.71 5.82 16.42
N LYS A 41 11.59 6.32 15.54
CA LYS A 41 11.99 7.72 15.50
C LYS A 41 11.77 8.22 14.08
N ILE A 42 10.85 9.16 13.93
CA ILE A 42 10.53 9.75 12.64
C ILE A 42 11.41 10.98 12.43
N GLU A 43 12.15 10.99 11.34
CA GLU A 43 12.96 12.12 10.91
C GLU A 43 12.47 12.58 9.54
N ARG A 44 12.58 13.88 9.30
CA ARG A 44 12.29 14.47 7.99
C ARG A 44 13.59 14.57 7.21
N ASP A 45 13.52 14.23 5.94
CA ASP A 45 14.64 14.31 5.01
C ASP A 45 14.22 15.18 3.82
N ARG A 46 14.80 16.38 3.75
CA ARG A 46 14.45 17.37 2.71
C ARG A 46 14.83 16.90 1.31
N GLU A 47 15.84 16.05 1.19
CA GLU A 47 16.25 15.52 -0.12
C GLU A 47 15.22 14.50 -0.61
N LEU A 48 14.69 13.66 0.27
CA LEU A 48 13.59 12.75 -0.07
C LEU A 48 12.31 13.51 -0.43
N ASP A 49 12.01 14.58 0.30
CA ASP A 49 10.86 15.44 -0.01
C ASP A 49 11.02 16.08 -1.41
N LYS A 50 12.23 16.56 -1.73
CA LYS A 50 12.56 17.11 -3.04
C LYS A 50 12.45 16.07 -4.15
N THR A 51 13.03 14.88 -3.96
CA THR A 51 12.90 13.74 -4.89
C THR A 51 11.43 13.39 -5.16
N PHE A 52 10.59 13.39 -4.14
CA PHE A 52 9.16 13.14 -4.33
C PHE A 52 8.48 14.26 -5.16
N MET A 53 8.77 15.53 -4.87
CA MET A 53 8.16 16.65 -5.59
C MET A 53 8.62 16.75 -7.05
N GLU A 54 9.89 16.50 -7.33
CA GLU A 54 10.48 16.66 -8.66
C GLU A 54 10.31 15.42 -9.53
N GLU A 55 10.45 14.22 -8.95
CA GLU A 55 10.51 12.97 -9.69
C GLU A 55 9.28 12.08 -9.45
N GLY A 56 8.37 12.48 -8.55
CA GLY A 56 7.21 11.66 -8.17
C GLY A 56 7.60 10.36 -7.43
N MET A 57 8.86 10.25 -6.97
CA MET A 57 9.39 9.04 -6.37
C MET A 57 9.27 9.08 -4.85
N PHE A 58 8.38 8.23 -4.32
CA PHE A 58 8.25 8.05 -2.89
C PHE A 58 9.24 7.00 -2.37
N LYS A 59 10.21 7.45 -1.58
CA LYS A 59 11.20 6.60 -0.91
C LYS A 59 11.02 6.71 0.60
N SER A 60 11.03 5.58 1.29
CA SER A 60 10.97 5.53 2.76
C SER A 60 12.12 4.69 3.30
N PRO A 61 13.31 5.27 3.52
CA PRO A 61 14.42 4.55 4.11
C PRO A 61 14.10 4.16 5.56
N LEU A 62 14.44 2.93 5.92
CA LEU A 62 14.24 2.34 7.22
C LEU A 62 15.59 1.90 7.78
N LYS A 63 15.99 2.50 8.91
CA LYS A 63 17.20 2.13 9.65
C LYS A 63 16.87 1.28 10.89
N VAL A 64 17.56 0.17 11.09
CA VAL A 64 17.38 -0.68 12.28
C VAL A 64 18.72 -0.89 12.96
N ARG A 65 18.84 -0.37 14.19
CA ARG A 65 19.96 -0.63 15.08
C ARG A 65 19.57 -1.75 16.03
N LEU A 66 20.32 -2.84 16.00
CA LEU A 66 20.17 -3.96 16.91
C LEU A 66 20.85 -3.64 18.26
N LYS A 67 20.48 -4.40 19.30
CA LYS A 67 21.06 -4.23 20.65
C LYS A 67 22.57 -4.49 20.70
N ASN A 68 23.10 -5.29 19.79
CA ASN A 68 24.54 -5.54 19.66
C ASN A 68 25.28 -4.41 18.91
N GLY A 69 24.62 -3.29 18.63
CA GLY A 69 25.20 -2.14 17.94
C GLY A 69 25.21 -2.24 16.41
N LYS A 70 24.80 -3.38 15.82
CA LYS A 70 24.77 -3.53 14.36
C LYS A 70 23.62 -2.76 13.73
N ASP A 71 23.93 -2.01 12.67
CA ASP A 71 22.98 -1.25 11.89
C ASP A 71 22.62 -1.95 10.57
N TYR A 72 21.36 -1.81 10.17
CA TYR A 72 20.84 -2.19 8.87
C TYR A 72 20.05 -1.02 8.30
N GLU A 73 20.13 -0.84 6.99
CA GLU A 73 19.35 0.14 6.26
C GLU A 73 18.69 -0.54 5.06
N ILE A 74 17.42 -0.24 4.86
CA ILE A 74 16.68 -0.66 3.67
C ILE A 74 15.92 0.53 3.13
N THR A 75 16.00 0.74 1.82
CA THR A 75 15.20 1.74 1.12
C THR A 75 14.43 1.02 0.03
N SER A 76 13.13 1.26 -0.02
CA SER A 76 12.25 0.66 -1.01
C SER A 76 11.33 1.74 -1.60
N THR A 77 11.01 1.58 -2.88
CA THR A 77 9.95 2.33 -3.55
C THR A 77 8.64 1.57 -3.41
N CYS A 78 7.54 2.31 -3.28
CA CYS A 78 6.23 1.68 -3.15
C CYS A 78 5.79 1.07 -4.49
N LYS A 79 5.27 -0.15 -4.42
CA LYS A 79 4.55 -0.78 -5.54
C LYS A 79 3.29 0.02 -5.89
N GLY A 80 2.96 0.06 -7.18
CA GLY A 80 1.78 0.75 -7.71
C GLY A 80 2.02 2.18 -8.17
N PHE A 81 3.24 2.70 -8.01
CA PHE A 81 3.66 3.96 -8.64
C PHE A 81 4.14 3.71 -10.08
N SER A 82 4.15 4.74 -10.91
CA SER A 82 4.59 4.65 -12.32
C SER A 82 5.99 4.05 -12.49
N HIS A 83 6.91 4.34 -11.57
CA HIS A 83 8.29 3.84 -11.58
C HIS A 83 8.44 2.44 -10.95
N ASN A 84 7.41 1.93 -10.27
CA ASN A 84 7.38 0.58 -9.72
C ASN A 84 5.94 0.02 -9.80
N PRO A 85 5.42 -0.21 -11.02
CA PRO A 85 4.04 -0.61 -11.20
C PRO A 85 3.80 -2.00 -10.60
N LEU A 86 2.54 -2.27 -10.28
CA LEU A 86 2.11 -3.64 -10.01
C LEU A 86 2.14 -4.43 -11.31
N THR A 87 2.64 -5.65 -11.23
CA THR A 87 2.45 -6.63 -12.31
C THR A 87 0.97 -6.99 -12.43
N GLU A 88 0.60 -7.57 -13.57
CA GLU A 88 -0.76 -8.07 -13.80
C GLU A 88 -1.16 -9.09 -12.72
N GLY A 89 -0.27 -10.06 -12.42
CA GLY A 89 -0.52 -11.06 -11.38
C GLY A 89 -0.68 -10.47 -9.97
N GLU A 90 0.10 -9.45 -9.60
CA GLU A 90 -0.07 -8.73 -8.33
C GLU A 90 -1.41 -7.98 -8.29
N THR A 91 -1.83 -7.41 -9.42
CA THR A 91 -3.10 -6.69 -9.55
C THR A 91 -4.30 -7.64 -9.46
N ASP A 92 -4.25 -8.77 -10.17
CA ASP A 92 -5.27 -9.82 -10.14
C ASP A 92 -5.40 -10.42 -8.74
N HIS A 93 -4.28 -10.72 -8.09
CA HIS A 93 -4.28 -11.22 -6.72
C HIS A 93 -4.92 -10.21 -5.75
N LYS A 94 -4.59 -8.92 -5.89
CA LYS A 94 -5.20 -7.86 -5.08
C LYS A 94 -6.70 -7.76 -5.31
N PHE A 95 -7.14 -7.86 -6.57
CA PHE A 95 -8.56 -7.87 -6.91
C PHE A 95 -9.29 -9.05 -6.25
N ASP A 96 -8.72 -10.26 -6.35
CA ASP A 96 -9.28 -11.46 -5.75
C ASP A 96 -9.39 -11.33 -4.23
N ALA A 97 -8.33 -10.87 -3.57
CA ALA A 97 -8.31 -10.68 -2.13
C ALA A 97 -9.40 -9.70 -1.66
N LEU A 98 -9.58 -8.57 -2.37
CA LEU A 98 -10.55 -7.54 -2.00
C LEU A 98 -12.00 -7.93 -2.27
N THR A 99 -12.25 -8.75 -3.28
CA THR A 99 -13.61 -9.12 -3.72
C THR A 99 -14.05 -10.50 -3.23
N SER A 100 -13.15 -11.28 -2.63
CA SER A 100 -13.43 -12.64 -2.13
C SER A 100 -14.58 -12.76 -1.14
N GLY A 101 -14.87 -11.71 -0.37
CA GLY A 101 -15.98 -11.67 0.57
C GLY A 101 -17.33 -11.27 -0.04
N VAL A 102 -17.37 -10.91 -1.32
CA VAL A 102 -18.55 -10.37 -2.01
C VAL A 102 -18.93 -11.19 -3.25
N CYS A 103 -17.93 -11.62 -4.02
CA CYS A 103 -18.11 -12.40 -5.25
C CYS A 103 -17.44 -13.77 -5.08
N ASP A 104 -18.02 -14.82 -5.68
CA ASP A 104 -17.36 -16.12 -5.79
C ASP A 104 -16.22 -16.10 -6.84
N GLU A 105 -15.48 -17.20 -6.94
CA GLU A 105 -14.33 -17.28 -7.84
C GLU A 105 -14.69 -17.18 -9.32
N GLU A 106 -15.81 -17.79 -9.73
CA GLU A 106 -16.27 -17.76 -11.11
C GLU A 106 -16.63 -16.34 -11.54
N LYS A 107 -17.40 -15.61 -10.71
CA LYS A 107 -17.77 -14.22 -10.94
C LYS A 107 -16.54 -13.31 -10.98
N ARG A 108 -15.57 -13.50 -10.07
CA ARG A 108 -14.31 -12.73 -10.10
C ARG A 108 -13.52 -12.99 -11.37
N ALA A 109 -13.45 -14.23 -11.84
CA ALA A 109 -12.77 -14.58 -13.08
C ALA A 109 -13.47 -13.97 -14.32
N GLN A 110 -14.80 -13.96 -14.33
CA GLN A 110 -15.58 -13.29 -15.38
C GLN A 110 -15.27 -11.79 -15.42
N ILE A 111 -15.38 -11.10 -14.28
CA ILE A 111 -15.14 -9.65 -14.20
C ILE A 111 -13.72 -9.32 -14.64
N LYS A 112 -12.70 -10.07 -14.18
CA LYS A 112 -11.32 -9.87 -14.63
C LYS A 112 -11.16 -10.02 -16.14
N ARG A 113 -11.82 -11.02 -16.75
CA ARG A 113 -11.79 -11.22 -18.20
C ARG A 113 -12.42 -10.05 -18.94
N GLU A 114 -13.58 -9.57 -18.50
CA GLU A 114 -14.26 -8.43 -19.12
C GLU A 114 -13.44 -7.14 -18.98
N LEU A 115 -12.83 -6.90 -17.80
CA LEU A 115 -11.96 -5.76 -17.57
C LEU A 115 -10.68 -5.76 -18.42
N LYS A 116 -10.16 -6.93 -18.77
CA LYS A 116 -8.97 -7.07 -19.64
C LYS A 116 -9.27 -6.84 -21.13
N ASN A 117 -10.54 -6.88 -21.52
CA ASN A 117 -10.99 -6.69 -22.91
C ASN A 117 -12.03 -5.55 -22.98
N LEU A 118 -11.81 -4.47 -22.23
CA LEU A 118 -12.74 -3.34 -22.12
C LEU A 118 -13.03 -2.68 -23.47
N GLU A 119 -12.05 -2.69 -24.37
CA GLU A 119 -12.13 -2.19 -25.74
C GLU A 119 -13.16 -2.94 -26.59
N GLU A 120 -13.51 -4.17 -26.23
CA GLU A 120 -14.51 -4.99 -26.94
C GLU A 120 -15.95 -4.72 -26.44
N ILE A 121 -16.09 -4.02 -25.31
CA ILE A 121 -17.38 -3.79 -24.67
C ILE A 121 -18.17 -2.69 -25.38
N LYS A 122 -19.24 -3.10 -26.06
CA LYS A 122 -20.13 -2.19 -26.81
C LYS A 122 -20.99 -1.30 -25.92
N SER A 123 -21.23 -1.67 -24.66
CA SER A 123 -22.06 -0.90 -23.73
C SER A 123 -21.70 -1.14 -22.26
N ILE A 124 -21.24 -0.09 -21.59
CA ILE A 124 -20.95 -0.09 -20.15
C ILE A 124 -22.23 -0.35 -19.32
N SER A 125 -23.37 0.19 -19.76
CA SER A 125 -24.66 -0.01 -19.07
C SER A 125 -25.13 -1.46 -19.09
N ALA A 126 -24.78 -2.23 -20.14
CA ALA A 126 -25.08 -3.66 -20.20
C ALA A 126 -24.14 -4.45 -19.27
N LEU A 127 -22.86 -4.06 -19.21
CA LEU A 127 -21.87 -4.65 -18.31
C LEU A 127 -22.31 -4.57 -16.85
N ILE A 128 -22.65 -3.37 -16.37
CA ILE A 128 -23.02 -3.13 -14.97
C ILE A 128 -24.28 -3.90 -14.57
N ARG A 129 -25.24 -4.10 -15.48
CA ARG A 129 -26.47 -4.86 -15.19
C ARG A 129 -26.24 -6.37 -15.08
N ASN A 130 -25.17 -6.87 -15.68
CA ASN A 130 -24.81 -8.29 -15.66
C ASN A 130 -23.83 -8.64 -14.53
N TRP A 131 -23.37 -7.63 -13.78
CA TRP A 131 -22.55 -7.79 -12.58
C TRP A 131 -23.42 -7.97 -11.35
#